data_AF-A0A7S2NTV9-F1
#
_entry.id   AF-A0A7S2NTV9-F1
#
_cell.length_a   1.000
_cell.length_b   1.000
_cell.length_c   1.000
_cell.angle_alpha   90.00
_cell.angle_beta   90.00
_cell.angle_gamma   90.00
#
_symmetry.space_group_name_H-M   'P 1'
#
loop_
_entity.id
_entity.type
_entity.pdbx_description
1 polymer ?
#
loop_
_entity_poly.entity_id
_entity_poly.type
_entity_poly.pdbx_seq_one_letter_code
_entity_poly.pdbx_strand_id
1 'polypeptide(L)'
;PEVLDLMAKSSNPVLKELAEETPIDEESGAAKGKGKKTVSSAFRRSLAELIGTLNDAEASFVRCVKPNKEKVSGKFDAGLVMEQLKMSGAMETVKIRQSGYLVRMPCLDFATRYVLLAPDARRGGVAAAG
;
A
#
# COMPACT_ATOMS: atom_id res chain seq x y z
N PRO A 1 15.07 -1.61 34.65
CA PRO A 1 15.26 -0.47 35.58
C PRO A 1 16.73 -0.05 35.65
N GLU A 2 17.67 -0.94 35.97
CA GLU A 2 19.10 -0.58 36.11
C GLU A 2 19.73 0.06 34.86
N VAL A 3 19.40 -0.42 33.67
CA VAL A 3 19.94 0.14 32.41
C VAL A 3 19.40 1.54 32.13
N LEU A 4 18.11 1.79 32.40
CA LEU A 4 17.50 3.11 32.22
C LEU A 4 18.07 4.11 33.23
N ASP A 5 18.27 3.67 34.47
CA ASP A 5 18.92 4.49 35.51
C ASP A 5 20.37 4.81 35.17
N LEU A 6 21.09 3.87 34.52
CA LEU A 6 22.46 4.08 34.04
C LEU A 6 22.49 5.04 32.85
N MET A 7 21.54 4.92 31.92
CA MET A 7 21.40 5.81 30.76
C MET A 7 21.10 7.25 31.19
N ALA A 8 20.19 7.44 32.14
CA ALA A 8 19.84 8.75 32.71
C ALA A 8 21.04 9.45 33.39
N LYS A 9 22.00 8.66 33.91
CA LYS A 9 23.22 9.17 34.56
C LYS A 9 24.41 9.36 33.61
N SER A 10 24.27 8.97 32.34
CA SER A 10 25.32 9.07 31.34
C SER A 10 25.70 10.52 31.06
N SER A 11 26.98 10.81 30.79
CA SER A 11 27.41 12.15 30.36
C SER A 11 27.01 12.50 28.92
N ASN A 12 26.55 11.51 28.14
CA ASN A 12 26.11 11.73 26.76
C ASN A 12 24.67 12.28 26.76
N PRO A 13 24.42 13.47 26.17
CA PRO A 13 23.09 14.10 26.17
C PRO A 13 22.02 13.23 25.50
N VAL A 14 22.36 12.48 24.44
CA VAL A 14 21.42 11.60 23.73
C VAL A 14 20.95 10.44 24.61
N LEU A 15 21.81 9.92 25.49
CA LEU A 15 21.46 8.82 26.39
C LEU A 15 20.54 9.27 27.53
N LYS A 16 20.61 10.54 27.92
CA LYS A 16 19.68 11.12 28.90
C LYS A 16 18.31 11.31 28.28
N GLU A 17 18.26 11.88 27.08
CA GLU A 17 17.03 12.10 26.32
C GLU A 17 16.29 10.77 26.06
N LEU A 18 17.01 9.74 25.60
CA LEU A 18 16.41 8.43 25.35
C LEU A 18 15.91 7.73 26.62
N ALA A 19 16.51 8.00 27.79
CA ALA A 19 16.06 7.45 29.07
C ALA A 19 14.78 8.13 29.57
N GLU A 20 14.56 9.39 29.18
CA GLU A 20 13.33 10.14 29.43
C GLU A 20 12.21 9.70 28.45
N GLU A 21 12.57 9.27 27.24
CA GLU A 21 11.64 8.72 26.24
C GLU A 21 11.22 7.26 26.52
N THR A 22 10.66 6.94 27.69
CA THR A 22 9.66 5.85 27.82
C THR A 22 8.82 6.06 29.08
N PRO A 23 7.47 5.83 29.06
CA PRO A 23 6.77 4.85 28.23
C PRO A 23 5.52 5.37 27.49
N ILE A 24 5.35 4.86 26.26
CA ILE A 24 4.08 4.56 25.56
C ILE A 24 2.83 5.17 26.22
N ASP A 25 2.66 6.48 26.05
CA ASP A 25 1.53 7.31 26.49
C ASP A 25 0.82 6.79 27.75
N GLU A 26 1.29 7.04 28.97
CA GLU A 26 0.45 6.86 30.17
C GLU A 26 -0.72 7.87 30.26
N GLU A 27 -1.19 8.44 29.14
CA GLU A 27 -2.21 9.48 29.16
C GLU A 27 -3.59 8.97 28.71
N SER A 28 -4.35 8.45 29.68
CA SER A 28 -5.72 8.91 29.99
C SER A 28 -6.42 7.97 30.97
N GLY A 29 -6.60 8.47 32.19
CA GLY A 29 -7.84 8.34 32.96
C GLY A 29 -8.38 6.94 33.27
N ALA A 30 -8.14 6.50 34.51
CA ALA A 30 -9.15 5.91 35.39
C ALA A 30 -10.24 5.03 34.74
N ALA A 31 -9.87 3.80 34.36
CA ALA A 31 -10.82 2.69 34.34
C ALA A 31 -10.17 1.49 35.02
N LYS A 32 -10.52 1.31 36.30
CA LYS A 32 -10.10 0.23 37.21
C LYS A 32 -10.42 -1.12 36.55
N GLY A 33 -9.47 -1.67 35.78
CA GLY A 33 -9.64 -2.97 35.11
C GLY A 33 -8.92 -3.18 33.78
N LYS A 34 -8.33 -2.15 33.13
CA LYS A 34 -7.58 -2.35 31.89
C LYS A 34 -6.14 -2.79 32.19
N GLY A 35 -5.81 -4.03 31.78
CA GLY A 35 -4.49 -4.62 31.95
C GLY A 35 -3.36 -3.76 31.37
N LYS A 36 -2.14 -4.00 31.87
CA LYS A 36 -0.92 -3.26 31.48
C LYS A 36 -0.82 -3.15 29.96
N LYS A 37 -0.47 -1.96 29.45
CA LYS A 37 -0.21 -1.76 28.02
C LYS A 37 0.88 -2.72 27.56
N THR A 38 0.58 -3.50 26.54
CA THR A 38 1.52 -4.42 25.90
C THR A 38 2.02 -3.85 24.60
N VAL A 39 3.18 -4.31 24.13
CA VAL A 39 3.69 -3.98 22.78
C VAL A 39 2.63 -4.24 21.71
N SER A 40 1.87 -5.34 21.83
CA SER A 40 0.77 -5.66 20.91
C SER A 40 -0.35 -4.61 20.95
N SER A 41 -0.69 -4.07 22.12
CA SER A 41 -1.70 -3.02 22.26
C SER A 41 -1.26 -1.68 21.66
N ALA A 42 0.03 -1.36 21.76
CA ALA A 42 0.61 -0.17 21.14
C ALA A 42 0.65 -0.31 19.60
N PHE A 43 1.14 -1.43 19.09
CA PHE A 43 1.17 -1.71 17.65
C PHE A 43 -0.21 -1.66 17.01
N ARG A 44 -1.24 -2.22 17.68
CA ARG A 44 -2.63 -2.14 17.22
C ARG A 44 -3.14 -0.70 17.10
N ARG A 45 -2.77 0.16 18.06
CA ARG A 45 -3.14 1.59 18.02
C ARG A 45 -2.49 2.30 16.85
N SER A 46 -1.16 2.18 16.71
CA SER A 46 -0.43 2.80 15.60
C SER A 46 -0.90 2.29 14.23
N LEU A 47 -1.25 1.00 14.13
CA LEU A 47 -1.83 0.44 12.91
C LEU A 47 -3.22 1.04 12.61
N ALA A 48 -4.07 1.19 13.62
CA ALA A 48 -5.40 1.78 13.43
C ALA A 48 -5.32 3.25 12.99
N GLU A 49 -4.43 4.03 13.60
CA GLU A 49 -4.15 5.41 13.19
C GLU A 49 -3.66 5.50 11.74
N LEU A 50 -2.70 4.64 11.37
CA LEU A 50 -2.20 4.58 9.99
C LEU A 50 -3.31 4.24 8.99
N ILE A 51 -4.14 3.24 9.29
CA ILE A 51 -5.27 2.87 8.42
C ILE A 51 -6.27 4.01 8.28
N GLY A 52 -6.54 4.75 9.36
CA GLY A 52 -7.36 5.97 9.32
C GLY A 52 -6.84 6.97 8.30
N THR A 53 -5.56 7.34 8.40
CA THR A 53 -4.92 8.27 7.47
C THR A 53 -4.93 7.77 6.02
N LEU A 54 -4.74 6.47 5.80
CA LEU A 54 -4.75 5.89 4.45
C LEU A 54 -6.15 5.90 3.81
N ASN A 55 -7.21 5.78 4.60
CA ASN A 55 -8.59 5.80 4.08
C ASN A 55 -9.03 7.19 3.61
N ASP A 56 -8.42 8.25 4.13
CA ASP A 56 -8.71 9.64 3.76
C ASP A 56 -7.97 10.10 2.50
N ALA A 57 -7.10 9.24 1.92
CA ALA A 57 -6.27 9.54 0.77
C ALA A 57 -6.67 8.72 -0.48
N GLU A 58 -6.28 9.20 -1.66
CA GLU A 58 -6.32 8.40 -2.88
C GLU A 58 -5.16 7.39 -2.88
N ALA A 59 -5.50 6.10 -2.90
CA ALA A 59 -4.52 5.04 -2.77
C ALA A 59 -3.91 4.62 -4.13
N SER A 60 -2.58 4.64 -4.20
CA SER A 60 -1.81 3.98 -5.26
C SER A 60 -1.10 2.74 -4.71
N PHE A 61 -1.23 1.61 -5.40
CA PHE A 61 -0.71 0.32 -4.93
C PHE A 61 0.47 -0.14 -5.80
N VAL A 62 1.67 -0.15 -5.23
CA VAL A 62 2.88 -0.67 -5.87
C VAL A 62 3.20 -2.07 -5.32
N ARG A 63 3.39 -3.05 -6.22
CA ARG A 63 3.78 -4.42 -5.87
C ARG A 63 5.22 -4.67 -6.29
N CYS A 64 6.13 -4.77 -5.33
CA CYS A 64 7.52 -5.13 -5.58
C CYS A 64 7.66 -6.64 -5.78
N VAL A 65 8.42 -7.05 -6.80
CA VAL A 65 8.65 -8.47 -7.12
C VAL A 65 10.16 -8.71 -7.23
N LYS A 66 10.64 -9.72 -6.51
CA LYS A 66 12.04 -10.16 -6.61
C LYS A 66 12.22 -11.05 -7.84
N PRO A 67 13.17 -10.76 -8.75
CA PRO A 67 13.36 -11.55 -9.96
C PRO A 67 14.08 -12.88 -9.69
N ASN A 68 14.86 -13.00 -8.61
CA ASN A 68 15.55 -14.22 -8.19
C ASN A 68 15.89 -14.17 -6.68
N LYS A 69 16.28 -15.30 -6.09
CA LYS A 69 16.64 -15.40 -4.65
C LYS A 69 18.09 -15.01 -4.38
N GLU A 70 18.96 -15.18 -5.37
CA GLU A 70 20.41 -14.98 -5.25
C GLU A 70 20.84 -13.50 -5.31
N LYS A 71 19.89 -12.59 -5.55
CA LYS A 71 20.12 -11.14 -5.65
C LYS A 71 21.09 -10.74 -6.77
N VAL A 72 21.06 -11.49 -7.88
CA VAL A 72 21.92 -11.26 -9.06
C VAL A 72 21.14 -10.52 -10.15
N SER A 73 21.74 -9.50 -10.77
CA SER A 73 21.12 -8.78 -11.89
C SER A 73 20.99 -9.66 -13.14
N GLY A 74 19.95 -9.44 -13.95
CA GLY A 74 19.73 -10.15 -15.22
C GLY A 74 19.28 -11.60 -15.10
N LYS A 75 19.18 -12.15 -13.89
CA LYS A 75 18.61 -13.48 -13.65
C LYS A 75 17.12 -13.38 -13.32
N PHE A 76 16.28 -14.08 -14.08
CA PHE A 76 14.84 -14.13 -13.88
C PHE A 76 14.38 -15.56 -13.60
N ASP A 77 13.83 -15.79 -12.42
CA ASP A 77 13.20 -17.04 -12.00
C ASP A 77 11.68 -16.90 -12.13
N ALA A 78 11.13 -17.50 -13.20
CA ALA A 78 9.71 -17.44 -13.49
C ALA A 78 8.86 -18.12 -12.41
N GLY A 79 9.36 -19.18 -11.76
CA GLY A 79 8.63 -19.89 -10.71
C GLY A 79 8.45 -19.02 -9.48
N LEU A 80 9.55 -18.41 -9.02
CA LEU A 80 9.55 -17.47 -7.89
C LEU A 80 8.68 -16.24 -8.16
N VAL A 81 8.77 -15.66 -9.36
CA VAL A 81 7.98 -14.48 -9.73
C VAL A 81 6.50 -14.83 -9.80
N MET A 82 6.14 -15.96 -10.41
CA MET A 82 4.75 -16.43 -10.48
C MET A 82 4.17 -16.68 -9.08
N GLU A 83 4.94 -17.28 -8.18
CA GLU A 83 4.53 -17.49 -6.79
C GLU A 83 4.24 -16.15 -6.07
N GLN A 84 5.14 -15.17 -6.20
CA GLN A 84 4.93 -13.82 -5.64
C GLN A 84 3.69 -13.13 -6.22
N LEU A 85 3.44 -13.24 -7.52
CA LEU A 85 2.26 -12.64 -8.16
C LEU A 85 0.95 -13.27 -7.68
N LYS A 86 0.97 -14.57 -7.33
CA LYS A 86 -0.17 -15.25 -6.70
C LYS A 86 -0.35 -14.82 -5.25
N MET A 87 0.70 -14.88 -4.43
CA MET A 87 0.65 -14.55 -3.00
C MET A 87 0.34 -13.08 -2.71
N SER A 88 0.81 -12.17 -3.57
CA SER A 88 0.51 -10.74 -3.44
C SER A 88 -0.91 -10.36 -3.89
N GLY A 89 -1.66 -11.29 -4.48
CA GLY A 89 -3.00 -11.05 -5.02
C GLY A 89 -3.00 -10.25 -6.33
N ALA A 90 -1.84 -10.06 -6.98
CA ALA A 90 -1.75 -9.33 -8.24
C ALA A 90 -2.56 -10.02 -9.35
N MET A 91 -2.42 -11.35 -9.48
CA MET A 91 -3.20 -12.14 -10.43
C MET A 91 -4.70 -12.08 -10.14
N GLU A 92 -5.09 -12.08 -8.86
CA GLU A 92 -6.48 -12.01 -8.46
C GLU A 92 -7.08 -10.63 -8.75
N THR A 93 -6.31 -9.56 -8.55
CA THR A 93 -6.71 -8.20 -8.90
C THR A 93 -6.99 -8.07 -10.40
N VAL A 94 -6.17 -8.71 -11.25
CA VAL A 94 -6.41 -8.76 -12.70
C VAL A 94 -7.70 -9.50 -13.02
N LYS A 95 -7.96 -10.65 -12.39
CA LYS A 95 -9.19 -11.42 -12.60
C LYS A 95 -10.45 -10.66 -12.18
N ILE A 96 -10.43 -10.03 -11.01
CA ILE A 96 -11.55 -9.20 -10.52
C ILE A 96 -11.83 -8.05 -11.49
N ARG A 97 -10.78 -7.44 -12.04
CA ARG A 97 -10.92 -6.39 -13.06
C ARG A 97 -11.48 -6.91 -14.38
N GLN A 98 -11.12 -8.13 -14.77
CA GLN A 98 -11.61 -8.79 -15.99
C GLN A 98 -13.04 -9.30 -15.89
N SER A 99 -13.56 -9.60 -14.70
CA SER A 99 -14.98 -9.99 -14.54
C SER A 99 -15.94 -8.82 -14.79
N GLY A 100 -15.43 -7.59 -14.81
CA GLY A 100 -16.14 -6.42 -15.31
C GLY A 100 -15.69 -6.00 -16.71
N TYR A 101 -15.94 -4.72 -17.04
CA TYR A 101 -15.49 -4.12 -18.30
C TYR A 101 -14.19 -3.34 -18.09
N LEU A 102 -13.06 -4.04 -18.16
CA LEU A 102 -11.74 -3.49 -17.88
C LEU A 102 -11.32 -2.38 -18.85
N VAL A 103 -11.72 -2.49 -20.12
CA VAL A 103 -11.41 -1.49 -21.14
C VAL A 103 -12.59 -0.55 -21.28
N ARG A 104 -12.37 0.72 -20.94
CA ARG A 104 -13.33 1.81 -21.15
C ARG A 104 -12.68 2.83 -22.08
N MET A 105 -13.35 3.15 -23.17
CA MET A 105 -12.90 4.09 -24.17
C MET A 105 -14.03 5.09 -24.44
N PRO A 106 -13.76 6.40 -24.48
CA PRO A 106 -14.74 7.38 -24.92
C PRO A 106 -15.29 7.02 -26.31
N CYS A 107 -16.58 7.30 -26.54
CA CYS A 107 -17.25 6.91 -27.78
C CYS A 107 -16.56 7.50 -29.02
N LEU A 108 -16.12 8.76 -28.96
CA LEU A 108 -15.43 9.43 -30.06
C LEU A 108 -14.08 8.77 -30.37
N ASP A 109 -13.31 8.41 -29.35
CA ASP A 109 -12.02 7.71 -29.52
C ASP A 109 -12.23 6.33 -30.13
N PHE A 110 -13.27 5.61 -29.68
CA PHE A 110 -13.65 4.31 -30.23
C PHE A 110 -14.06 4.43 -31.70
N ALA A 111 -14.96 5.36 -32.02
CA ALA A 111 -15.42 5.57 -33.38
C ALA A 111 -14.24 5.94 -34.30
N THR A 112 -13.42 6.92 -33.90
CA THR A 112 -12.23 7.34 -34.66
C THR A 112 -11.26 6.19 -34.88
N ARG A 113 -10.98 5.39 -33.84
CA ARG A 113 -10.02 4.27 -33.91
C ARG A 113 -10.52 3.13 -34.79
N TYR A 114 -11.81 2.84 -34.79
CA TYR A 114 -12.38 1.65 -35.44
C TYR A 114 -13.25 1.97 -36.67
N VAL A 115 -13.29 3.22 -37.15
CA VAL A 115 -14.07 3.66 -38.33
C VAL A 115 -13.72 2.91 -39.63
N LEU A 116 -12.53 2.32 -39.73
CA LEU A 116 -12.14 1.48 -40.87
C LEU A 116 -12.83 0.11 -40.87
N LEU A 117 -13.25 -0.37 -39.70
CA LEU A 117 -13.92 -1.68 -39.56
C LEU A 117 -15.43 -1.59 -39.86
N ALA A 118 -16.00 -0.39 -39.90
CA ALA A 118 -17.42 -0.14 -40.16
C ALA A 118 -17.60 0.89 -41.30
N PRO A 119 -17.36 0.51 -42.57
CA PRO A 119 -17.44 1.43 -43.71
C PRO A 119 -18.84 2.03 -43.91
N ASP A 120 -19.91 1.32 -43.52
CA ASP A 120 -21.28 1.84 -43.60
C ASP A 120 -21.58 2.92 -42.55
N ALA A 121 -20.91 2.87 -41.40
CA ALA A 121 -21.05 3.90 -40.37
C ALA A 121 -20.45 5.25 -40.79
N ARG A 122 -19.62 5.28 -41.85
CA ARG A 122 -19.13 6.54 -42.45
C ARG A 122 -20.22 7.32 -43.20
N ARG A 123 -21.28 6.64 -43.66
CA ARG A 123 -22.33 7.28 -44.48
C ARG A 123 -23.34 8.10 -43.67
N GLY A 124 -23.43 7.90 -42.34
CA GLY A 124 -24.18 8.74 -41.43
C GLY A 124 -23.24 9.64 -40.64
N GLY A 125 -22.90 10.81 -41.19
CA GLY A 125 -21.80 11.65 -40.73
C GLY A 125 -21.82 12.00 -39.24
N VAL A 126 -20.68 11.79 -38.58
CA VAL A 126 -20.25 12.65 -37.48
C VAL A 126 -19.45 13.77 -38.14
N ALA A 127 -20.12 14.90 -38.41
CA ALA A 127 -19.44 16.12 -38.81
C ALA A 127 -18.45 16.48 -37.69
N ALA A 128 -17.18 16.63 -38.07
CA ALA A 128 -16.13 17.10 -37.20
C ALA A 128 -16.51 18.50 -36.69
N ALA A 129 -16.89 18.60 -35.41
CA ALA A 129 -16.94 19.87 -34.70
C ALA A 129 -15.52 20.19 -34.23
N GLY A 130 -14.88 21.12 -34.94
CA GLY A 130 -13.70 21.85 -34.46
C GLY A 130 -14.10 23.12 -33.72
#